data_AF-A0AAW1I0Y2-F1
#
_entry.id   AF-A0AAW1I0Y2-F1
#
_cell.length_a   1.000
_cell.length_b   1.000
_cell.length_c   1.000
_cell.angle_alpha   90.00
_cell.angle_beta   90.00
_cell.angle_gamma   90.00
#
_symmetry.space_group_name_H-M   'P 1'
#
loop_
_entity.id
_entity.type
_entity.pdbx_description
1 polymer ?
#
loop_
_entity_poly.entity_id
_entity_poly.type
_entity_poly.pdbx_seq_one_letter_code
_entity_poly.pdbx_strand_id
1 'polypeptide(L)'
;MSSNSPNSQNPDPKTLENHNPDPNSTPNQNPEISDQPTNPNETGQNQTSDENREEGEEEEEGECRFCLFMKGGGCKDAFISWENCVEEAEQNKEDIVEKCFEVTSNLKKCMEDHSEYYSEVKQELEREARKTEDEANSESKGIEETVEIEVEKQN
;
A
#
# COMPACT_ATOMS: atom_id res chain seq x y z
N MET A 1 -59.75 -24.58 -15.21
CA MET A 1 -58.40 -24.25 -15.75
C MET A 1 -58.59 -22.94 -16.49
N SER A 2 -58.47 -21.79 -15.80
CA SER A 2 -57.24 -20.99 -15.65
C SER A 2 -56.85 -20.33 -16.98
N SER A 3 -56.65 -19.02 -17.15
CA SER A 3 -56.72 -17.82 -16.32
C SER A 3 -56.82 -16.61 -17.26
N ASN A 4 -57.37 -15.49 -16.80
CA ASN A 4 -57.46 -14.21 -17.51
C ASN A 4 -56.26 -13.28 -17.23
N SER A 5 -55.97 -12.42 -18.22
CA SER A 5 -55.33 -11.07 -18.18
C SER A 5 -53.79 -10.94 -18.17
N PRO A 6 -53.22 -9.79 -18.61
CA PRO A 6 -53.52 -9.03 -19.84
C PRO A 6 -52.26 -8.57 -20.62
N ASN A 7 -52.50 -8.13 -21.85
CA ASN A 7 -51.58 -7.61 -22.86
C ASN A 7 -50.94 -6.26 -22.48
N SER A 8 -49.62 -6.12 -22.59
CA SER A 8 -48.88 -4.86 -22.41
C SER A 8 -48.34 -4.37 -23.75
N GLN A 9 -48.66 -3.12 -24.06
CA GLN A 9 -48.40 -2.43 -25.32
C GLN A 9 -46.91 -2.09 -25.48
N ASN A 10 -46.35 -2.41 -26.65
CA ASN A 10 -45.07 -1.88 -27.14
C ASN A 10 -45.37 -0.69 -28.06
N PRO A 11 -44.67 0.46 -27.96
CA PRO A 11 -44.77 1.53 -28.95
C PRO A 11 -43.79 1.34 -30.12
N ASP A 12 -44.29 1.65 -31.32
CA ASP A 12 -43.63 1.63 -32.63
C ASP A 12 -42.45 2.61 -32.80
N PRO A 13 -41.54 2.36 -33.76
CA PRO A 13 -40.43 3.24 -34.12
C PRO A 13 -40.87 4.33 -35.10
N LYS A 14 -40.60 5.60 -34.81
CA LYS A 14 -40.92 6.72 -35.72
C LYS A 14 -39.78 7.00 -36.69
N THR A 15 -40.15 7.06 -37.96
CA THR A 15 -39.37 7.19 -39.19
C THR A 15 -38.65 8.54 -39.34
N LEU A 16 -37.45 8.44 -39.91
CA LEU A 16 -36.68 9.38 -40.73
C LEU A 16 -37.47 10.52 -41.43
N GLU A 17 -36.98 11.75 -41.33
CA GLU A 17 -36.92 12.67 -42.48
C GLU A 17 -35.53 13.32 -42.55
N ASN A 18 -34.89 13.14 -43.70
CA ASN A 18 -33.60 13.70 -44.09
C ASN A 18 -33.80 15.04 -44.80
N HIS A 19 -33.05 16.07 -44.41
CA HIS A 19 -32.67 17.16 -45.32
C HIS A 19 -31.18 17.52 -45.12
N ASN A 20 -30.44 17.43 -46.23
CA ASN A 20 -29.03 17.80 -46.47
C ASN A 20 -29.06 18.89 -47.59
N PRO A 21 -28.00 19.68 -47.97
CA PRO A 21 -26.59 19.71 -47.53
C PRO A 21 -25.90 21.11 -47.40
N ASP A 22 -24.61 21.06 -46.99
CA ASP A 22 -23.43 21.91 -47.35
C ASP A 22 -23.03 23.19 -46.54
N PRO A 23 -21.77 23.72 -46.63
CA PRO A 23 -20.82 23.79 -45.52
C PRO A 23 -20.34 25.25 -45.25
N ASN A 24 -19.34 25.42 -44.37
CA ASN A 24 -18.63 26.67 -44.04
C ASN A 24 -19.34 27.66 -43.09
N SER A 25 -18.89 27.69 -41.83
CA SER A 25 -18.37 28.91 -41.18
C SER A 25 -17.70 28.56 -39.83
N THR A 26 -16.36 28.52 -39.88
CA THR A 26 -15.34 28.86 -38.85
C THR A 26 -15.69 28.91 -37.35
N PRO A 27 -14.80 28.33 -36.51
CA PRO A 27 -14.24 29.07 -35.38
C PRO A 27 -12.71 29.27 -35.49
N ASN A 28 -12.27 30.42 -35.00
CA ASN A 28 -11.00 31.09 -35.26
C ASN A 28 -9.90 30.71 -34.24
N GLN A 29 -8.80 30.17 -34.79
CA GLN A 29 -7.37 30.19 -34.45
C GLN A 29 -6.82 30.39 -33.00
N ASN A 30 -5.90 29.46 -32.67
CA ASN A 30 -4.81 29.37 -31.64
C ASN A 30 -3.71 30.46 -31.86
N PRO A 31 -2.48 30.50 -31.23
CA PRO A 31 -1.79 29.80 -30.09
C PRO A 31 -1.15 30.82 -29.07
N GLU A 32 -0.36 30.56 -28.01
CA GLU A 32 0.98 29.92 -27.91
C GLU A 32 1.52 29.99 -26.44
N ILE A 33 2.64 29.29 -26.20
CA ILE A 33 3.40 28.95 -24.97
C ILE A 33 4.09 30.15 -24.28
N SER A 34 4.35 30.11 -22.96
CA SER A 34 5.50 30.82 -22.35
C SER A 34 5.94 30.30 -20.97
N ASP A 35 7.25 30.12 -20.83
CA ASP A 35 8.04 29.74 -19.65
C ASP A 35 8.24 30.87 -18.60
N GLN A 36 8.25 30.49 -17.30
CA GLN A 36 9.06 30.97 -16.13
C GLN A 36 9.13 32.46 -15.69
N PRO A 37 9.80 32.82 -14.55
CA PRO A 37 9.53 32.61 -13.11
C PRO A 37 9.19 33.94 -12.36
N THR A 38 8.70 33.89 -11.11
CA THR A 38 8.87 35.04 -10.19
C THR A 38 8.93 34.64 -8.71
N ASN A 39 10.13 34.75 -8.13
CA ASN A 39 10.33 34.98 -6.69
C ASN A 39 10.35 36.50 -6.46
N PRO A 40 9.84 36.98 -5.32
CA PRO A 40 10.70 37.80 -4.47
C PRO A 40 10.68 37.37 -2.99
N ASN A 41 11.89 37.35 -2.46
CA ASN A 41 12.31 37.20 -1.07
C ASN A 41 11.91 38.42 -0.20
N GLU A 42 11.92 38.24 1.13
CA GLU A 42 12.22 39.27 2.17
C GLU A 42 11.15 40.36 2.45
N THR A 43 10.78 40.78 3.67
CA THR A 43 11.30 40.68 5.06
C THR A 43 10.19 41.19 6.01
N GLY A 44 10.09 40.67 7.24
CA GLY A 44 9.29 41.30 8.30
C GLY A 44 9.22 40.54 9.63
N GLN A 45 10.35 40.43 10.33
CA GLN A 45 10.47 39.90 11.70
C GLN A 45 9.82 40.82 12.74
N ASN A 46 9.08 40.29 13.74
CA ASN A 46 9.52 40.24 15.15
C ASN A 46 8.39 39.83 16.13
N GLN A 47 8.65 38.74 16.86
CA GLN A 47 8.57 38.53 18.33
C GLN A 47 7.28 38.87 19.09
N THR A 48 6.82 38.17 20.12
CA THR A 48 7.16 36.93 20.88
C THR A 48 6.02 36.81 21.88
N SER A 49 5.44 35.63 22.08
CA SER A 49 4.78 35.30 23.35
C SER A 49 4.93 33.81 23.59
N ASP A 50 5.85 33.54 24.50
CA ASP A 50 6.09 32.30 25.21
C ASP A 50 4.76 31.81 25.82
N GLU A 51 4.23 30.71 25.31
CA GLU A 51 3.26 29.90 26.05
C GLU A 51 3.48 28.43 25.69
N ASN A 52 4.25 27.78 26.56
CA ASN A 52 4.19 26.37 26.92
C ASN A 52 3.12 25.57 26.15
N ARG A 53 3.54 24.98 25.03
CA ARG A 53 2.81 23.87 24.43
C ARG A 53 3.78 22.72 24.43
N GLU A 54 3.47 21.71 25.24
CA GLU A 54 4.10 20.41 25.19
C GLU A 54 4.20 20.03 23.72
N GLU A 55 5.43 20.04 23.23
CA GLU A 55 5.83 19.49 21.95
C GLU A 55 5.61 17.99 22.14
N GLY A 56 4.38 17.55 21.90
CA GLY A 56 4.13 16.18 21.56
C GLY A 56 5.04 15.93 20.37
N GLU A 57 6.06 15.10 20.61
CA GLU A 57 6.89 14.53 19.57
C GLU A 57 5.91 13.90 18.57
N GLU A 58 5.51 14.65 17.55
CA GLU A 58 5.03 14.07 16.30
C GLU A 58 6.25 13.28 15.85
N GLU A 59 6.28 12.00 16.23
CA GLU A 59 7.14 11.02 15.60
C GLU A 59 6.92 11.23 14.11
N GLU A 60 7.92 11.83 13.46
CA GLU A 60 8.00 11.87 12.02
C GLU A 60 8.09 10.39 11.63
N GLU A 61 6.93 9.77 11.44
CA GLU A 61 6.78 8.36 11.12
C GLU A 61 7.33 8.21 9.70
N GLY A 62 8.65 8.13 9.62
CA GLY A 62 9.37 7.97 8.38
C GLY A 62 8.79 6.76 7.69
N GLU A 63 8.25 6.96 6.49
CA GLU A 63 7.45 5.95 5.82
C GLU A 63 8.24 4.63 5.75
N CYS A 64 7.72 3.60 6.43
CA CYS A 64 8.37 2.31 6.53
C CYS A 64 8.68 1.78 5.11
N ARG A 65 9.91 1.32 4.89
CA ARG A 65 10.37 0.86 3.56
C ARG A 65 9.51 -0.27 3.01
N PHE A 66 8.97 -1.12 3.88
CA PHE A 66 8.00 -2.14 3.49
C PHE A 66 6.65 -1.53 3.09
N CYS A 67 6.15 -0.52 3.82
CA CYS A 67 4.93 0.21 3.46
C CYS A 67 5.07 0.89 2.10
N LEU A 68 6.20 1.54 1.81
CA LEU A 68 6.52 2.12 0.50
C LEU A 68 6.45 1.08 -0.62
N PHE A 69 7.05 -0.10 -0.39
CA PHE A 69 7.05 -1.19 -1.35
C PHE A 69 5.63 -1.72 -1.63
N MET A 70 4.85 -1.96 -0.57
CA MET A 70 3.47 -2.45 -0.69
C MET A 70 2.54 -1.43 -1.34
N LYS A 71 2.70 -0.13 -1.02
CA LYS A 71 1.93 0.97 -1.63
C LYS A 71 2.30 1.23 -3.09
N GLY A 72 3.49 0.80 -3.53
CA GLY A 72 3.92 0.84 -4.93
C GLY A 72 3.60 -0.41 -5.74
N GLY A 73 3.11 -1.48 -5.11
CA GLY A 73 2.88 -2.79 -5.72
C GLY A 73 1.44 -3.06 -6.15
N GLY A 74 1.21 -4.21 -6.79
CA GLY A 74 -0.12 -4.66 -7.23
C GLY A 74 -1.10 -4.94 -6.10
N CYS A 75 -0.60 -5.10 -4.87
CA CYS A 75 -1.41 -5.35 -3.67
C CYS A 75 -1.69 -4.09 -2.84
N LYS A 76 -1.47 -2.90 -3.39
CA LYS A 76 -1.68 -1.61 -2.71
C LYS A 76 -3.03 -1.51 -2.00
N ASP A 77 -4.13 -1.81 -2.69
CA ASP A 77 -5.47 -1.62 -2.12
C ASP A 77 -5.76 -2.59 -0.96
N ALA A 78 -5.29 -3.84 -1.09
CA ALA A 78 -5.36 -4.81 -0.01
C ALA A 78 -4.50 -4.40 1.19
N PHE A 79 -3.34 -3.78 0.93
CA PHE A 79 -2.44 -3.27 1.96
C PHE A 79 -3.03 -2.09 2.72
N ILE A 80 -3.59 -1.09 2.02
CA ILE A 80 -4.29 0.05 2.65
C ILE A 80 -5.48 -0.43 3.48
N SER A 81 -6.22 -1.42 2.97
CA SER A 81 -7.34 -1.99 3.74
C SER A 81 -6.87 -2.64 5.05
N TRP A 82 -5.71 -3.29 5.01
CA TRP A 82 -5.09 -3.87 6.20
C TRP A 82 -4.58 -2.79 7.16
N GLU A 83 -3.88 -1.76 6.68
CA GLU A 83 -3.43 -0.62 7.49
C GLU A 83 -4.60 0.04 8.23
N ASN A 84 -5.69 0.34 7.53
CA ASN A 84 -6.89 0.93 8.14
C ASN A 84 -7.49 0.01 9.22
N CYS A 85 -7.50 -1.30 8.98
CA CYS A 85 -8.02 -2.25 9.97
C CYS A 85 -7.14 -2.31 11.23
N VAL A 86 -5.82 -2.29 11.07
CA VAL A 86 -4.85 -2.25 12.18
C VAL A 86 -5.05 -0.96 12.98
N GLU A 87 -5.12 0.18 12.30
CA GLU A 87 -5.33 1.48 12.93
C GLU A 87 -6.65 1.51 13.72
N GLU A 88 -7.75 1.01 13.16
CA GLU A 88 -9.02 0.86 13.87
C GLU A 88 -8.90 -0.06 15.09
N ALA A 89 -8.21 -1.20 14.96
CA ALA A 89 -8.04 -2.15 16.07
C ALA A 89 -7.21 -1.54 17.20
N GLU A 90 -6.14 -0.80 16.89
CA GLU A 90 -5.32 -0.10 17.87
C GLU A 90 -6.10 1.01 18.59
N GLN A 91 -6.84 1.84 17.84
CA GLN A 91 -7.70 2.88 18.40
C GLN A 91 -8.75 2.30 19.36
N ASN A 92 -9.33 1.15 19.02
CA ASN A 92 -10.35 0.48 19.82
C ASN A 92 -9.79 -0.49 20.87
N LYS A 93 -8.46 -0.69 20.91
CA LYS A 93 -7.78 -1.68 21.77
C LYS A 93 -8.30 -3.11 21.58
N GLU A 94 -8.61 -3.46 20.34
CA GLU A 94 -9.04 -4.79 19.92
C GLU A 94 -7.83 -5.66 19.57
N ASP A 95 -8.00 -6.98 19.59
CA ASP A 95 -6.97 -7.90 19.07
C ASP A 95 -6.91 -7.78 17.54
N ILE A 96 -5.78 -7.26 17.04
CA ILE A 96 -5.55 -7.03 15.60
C ILE A 96 -5.65 -8.34 14.81
N VAL A 97 -5.16 -9.45 15.36
CA VAL A 97 -5.14 -10.74 14.67
C VAL A 97 -6.56 -11.24 14.46
N GLU A 98 -7.41 -11.14 15.49
CA GLU A 98 -8.81 -11.53 15.40
C GLU A 98 -9.63 -10.57 14.53
N LYS A 99 -9.49 -9.25 14.75
CA LYS A 99 -10.27 -8.22 14.04
C LYS A 99 -9.93 -8.15 12.55
N CYS A 100 -8.65 -8.25 12.22
CA CYS A 100 -8.15 -8.06 10.86
C CYS A 100 -7.81 -9.37 10.15
N PHE A 101 -8.21 -10.52 10.68
CA PHE A 101 -7.90 -11.84 10.11
C PHE A 101 -8.29 -11.94 8.62
N GLU A 102 -9.52 -11.54 8.28
CA GLU A 102 -10.03 -11.63 6.92
C GLU A 102 -9.28 -10.70 5.97
N VAL A 103 -9.03 -9.46 6.40
CA VAL A 103 -8.29 -8.47 5.60
C VAL A 103 -6.82 -8.89 5.42
N THR A 104 -6.21 -9.43 6.46
CA THR A 104 -4.85 -10.00 6.42
C THR A 104 -4.80 -11.20 5.47
N SER A 105 -5.83 -12.05 5.47
CA SER A 105 -5.93 -13.18 4.56
C SER A 105 -6.03 -12.74 3.10
N ASN A 106 -6.79 -11.67 2.83
CA ASN A 106 -6.89 -11.08 1.49
C ASN A 106 -5.57 -10.47 1.03
N LEU A 107 -4.87 -9.75 1.90
CA LEU A 107 -3.54 -9.21 1.62
C LEU A 107 -2.54 -10.33 1.29
N LYS A 108 -2.50 -11.36 2.13
CA LYS A 108 -1.65 -12.54 1.91
C LYS A 108 -1.95 -13.20 0.58
N LYS A 109 -3.23 -13.45 0.27
CA LYS A 109 -3.64 -14.05 -1.00
C LYS A 109 -3.17 -13.22 -2.19
N CYS A 110 -3.29 -11.89 -2.12
CA CYS A 110 -2.76 -11.02 -3.17
C CYS A 110 -1.25 -11.22 -3.34
N MET A 111 -0.48 -11.24 -2.26
CA MET A 111 0.97 -11.45 -2.34
C MET A 111 1.34 -12.82 -2.93
N GLU A 112 0.56 -13.86 -2.62
CA GLU A 112 0.73 -15.21 -3.18
C GLU A 112 0.39 -15.28 -4.68
N ASP A 113 -0.70 -14.64 -5.12
CA ASP A 113 -1.09 -14.55 -6.53
C ASP A 113 -0.06 -13.73 -7.34
N HIS A 114 0.61 -12.78 -6.69
CA HIS A 114 1.72 -12.02 -7.25
C HIS A 114 3.09 -12.60 -6.85
N SER A 115 3.17 -13.90 -6.50
CA SER A 115 4.39 -14.52 -5.98
C SER A 115 5.61 -14.37 -6.88
N GLU A 116 5.46 -14.31 -8.21
CA GLU A 116 6.59 -14.06 -9.12
C GLU A 116 7.32 -12.75 -8.78
N TYR A 117 6.59 -11.69 -8.40
CA TYR A 117 7.15 -10.41 -7.95
C TYR A 117 7.86 -10.51 -6.58
N TYR A 118 7.41 -11.39 -5.70
CA TYR A 118 7.97 -11.58 -4.36
C TYR A 118 8.99 -12.74 -4.26
N SER A 119 9.12 -13.55 -5.31
CA SER A 119 9.83 -14.83 -5.30
C SER A 119 11.35 -14.68 -5.18
N GLU A 120 11.92 -13.68 -5.86
CA GLU A 120 13.35 -13.40 -5.84
C GLU A 120 13.80 -12.93 -4.44
N VAL A 121 13.00 -12.04 -3.84
CA VAL A 121 13.20 -11.56 -2.46
C VAL A 121 13.07 -12.70 -1.46
N LYS A 122 12.06 -13.56 -1.63
CA LYS A 122 11.82 -14.72 -0.75
C LYS A 122 12.98 -15.71 -0.76
N GLN A 123 13.55 -16.01 -1.93
CA GLN A 123 14.68 -16.94 -2.01
C GLN A 123 15.95 -16.39 -1.36
N GLU A 124 16.19 -15.08 -1.44
CA GLU A 124 17.33 -14.47 -0.75
C GLU A 124 17.17 -14.53 0.76
N LEU A 125 16.00 -14.14 1.27
CA LEU A 125 15.67 -14.24 2.70
C LEU A 125 15.82 -15.67 3.24
N GLU A 126 15.32 -16.67 2.51
CA GLU A 126 15.44 -18.08 2.91
C GLU A 126 16.90 -18.57 2.91
N ARG A 127 17.72 -18.06 1.99
CA ARG A 127 19.14 -18.40 1.89
C ARG A 127 19.94 -17.76 3.03
N GLU A 128 19.63 -16.52 3.39
CA GLU A 128 20.22 -15.83 4.53
C GLU A 128 19.84 -16.49 5.86
N ALA A 129 18.56 -16.84 6.04
CA ALA A 129 18.09 -17.53 7.24
C ALA A 129 18.82 -18.87 7.47
N ARG A 130 19.02 -19.67 6.41
CA ARG A 130 19.78 -20.93 6.50
C ARG A 130 21.24 -20.73 6.89
N LYS A 131 21.89 -19.68 6.36
CA LYS A 131 23.29 -19.38 6.73
C LYS A 131 23.40 -19.05 8.21
N THR A 132 22.47 -18.25 8.75
CA THR A 132 22.47 -17.90 10.17
C THR A 132 22.20 -19.11 11.08
N GLU A 133 21.35 -20.05 10.65
CA GLU A 133 21.10 -21.30 11.40
C GLU A 133 22.33 -22.23 11.40
N ASP A 134 23.00 -22.37 10.26
CA ASP A 134 24.22 -23.18 10.14
C ASP A 134 25.37 -22.58 10.96
N GLU A 135 25.52 -21.26 10.97
CA GLU A 135 26.52 -20.52 11.76
C GLU A 135 26.26 -20.68 13.27
N ALA A 136 25.01 -20.49 13.72
CA ALA A 136 24.64 -20.65 15.13
C ALA A 136 24.82 -22.11 15.62
N ASN A 137 24.49 -23.09 14.78
CA ASN A 137 24.68 -24.50 15.10
C ASN A 137 26.17 -24.89 15.12
N SER A 138 26.97 -24.34 14.20
CA SER A 138 28.43 -24.52 14.19
C SER A 138 29.09 -23.93 15.44
N GLU A 139 28.66 -22.74 15.88
CA GLU A 139 29.20 -22.07 17.07
C GLU A 139 28.82 -22.81 18.35
N SER A 140 27.56 -23.24 18.49
CA SER A 140 27.10 -24.03 19.64
C SER A 140 27.86 -25.36 19.76
N LYS A 141 28.13 -26.03 18.64
CA LYS A 141 28.85 -27.30 18.62
C LYS A 141 30.34 -27.14 18.95
N GLY A 142 30.95 -26.05 18.49
CA GLY A 142 32.33 -25.69 18.85
C GLY A 142 32.48 -25.40 20.35
N ILE A 143 31.50 -24.73 20.95
CA ILE A 143 31.49 -24.44 22.39
C ILE A 143 31.33 -25.73 23.20
N GLU A 144 30.39 -26.61 22.82
CA GLU A 144 30.16 -27.90 23.49
C GLU A 144 31.42 -28.79 23.46
N GLU A 145 32.09 -28.90 22.31
CA GLU A 145 33.34 -29.67 22.17
C GLU A 145 34.49 -29.06 23.00
N THR A 146 34.60 -27.73 23.08
CA THR A 146 35.61 -27.09 23.94
C THR A 146 35.35 -27.30 25.43
N VAL A 147 34.10 -27.29 25.87
CA VAL A 147 33.71 -27.52 27.27
C VAL A 147 34.00 -28.96 27.68
N GLU A 148 33.71 -29.95 26.84
CA GLU A 148 34.04 -31.35 27.10
C GLU A 148 35.56 -31.55 27.24
N ILE A 149 36.36 -30.94 26.38
CA ILE A 149 37.83 -31.01 26.43
C ILE A 149 38.41 -30.31 27.69
N GLU A 150 37.79 -29.23 28.18
CA GLU A 150 38.22 -28.57 29.42
C GLU A 150 37.86 -29.37 30.68
N VAL A 151 36.72 -30.08 30.68
CA VAL A 151 36.29 -30.93 31.80
C VAL A 151 37.20 -32.17 31.93
N GLU A 152 37.62 -32.78 30.82
CA GLU A 152 38.53 -33.95 30.85
C GLU A 152 39.95 -33.62 31.34
N LYS A 153 40.43 -32.37 31.18
CA LYS A 153 41.76 -31.96 31.65
C LYS A 153 41.84 -31.69 33.15
N GLN A 154 40.71 -31.64 33.86
CA GLN A 154 40.64 -31.34 35.30
C GLN A 154 40.49 -32.60 36.18
N ASN A 155 40.42 -33.80 35.59
CA ASN A 155 40.35 -35.08 36.29
C ASN A 155 41.60 -35.94 36.05
#